data_AF-A0A221SWE1-F1
#
_entry.id   AF-A0A221SWE1-F1
#
_cell.length_a   1.000
_cell.length_b   1.000
_cell.length_c   1.000
_cell.angle_alpha   90.00
_cell.angle_beta   90.00
_cell.angle_gamma   90.00
#
_symmetry.space_group_name_H-M   'P 1'
#
loop_
_entity.id
_entity.type
_entity.pdbx_description
1 polymer ?
#
loop_
_entity_poly.entity_id
_entity_poly.type
_entity_poly.pdbx_seq_one_letter_code
_entity_poly.pdbx_strand_id
1 'polypeptide(L)'
;MMDIFNMLGGMNRTGQTIGQQLGTSPHQTEAAVEAAVPLLLGALTRNAAQPGGAAALEGALSRHDGQALELFGQGRMPDTADGQKILGHIFGPQQSAAANAVGQRAGIDPQLAMQVLSMLAPLVLAYLSRQRQGGSGGMGTNAGTGGVDIGSILGGILGGGMGGGLGDVLGGRTGSAGTGGAGGVLGGGPVIPGLPGQNAGLSPSPGAPGMESAGAPGSRGGLMDTLNNVLDRNGNGNALDDLIGMFGGRR
;
A
#
# COMPACT_ATOMS: atom_id res chain seq x y z
N MET A 1 16.54 10.34 -21.85
CA MET A 1 16.96 9.04 -21.28
C MET A 1 18.18 9.15 -20.34
N MET A 2 18.57 10.36 -19.90
CA MET A 2 19.76 10.56 -19.02
C MET A 2 19.42 10.68 -17.52
N ASP A 3 18.15 10.60 -17.16
CA ASP A 3 17.67 11.02 -15.83
C ASP A 3 17.62 9.86 -14.82
N ILE A 4 17.41 8.64 -15.30
CA ILE A 4 17.31 7.44 -14.43
C ILE A 4 18.66 7.10 -13.81
N PHE A 5 19.76 7.24 -14.58
CA PHE A 5 21.10 6.96 -14.08
C PHE A 5 21.57 8.02 -13.06
N ASN A 6 21.18 9.28 -13.24
CA ASN A 6 21.46 10.34 -12.27
C ASN A 6 20.58 10.24 -11.03
N MET A 7 19.33 9.79 -11.16
CA MET A 7 18.41 9.61 -10.04
C MET A 7 18.77 8.38 -9.20
N LEU A 8 19.13 7.26 -9.85
CA LEU A 8 19.61 6.05 -9.18
C LEU A 8 20.99 6.25 -8.54
N GLY A 9 21.88 6.98 -9.23
CA GLY A 9 23.19 7.39 -8.70
C GLY A 9 23.08 8.46 -7.59
N GLY A 10 22.01 9.25 -7.57
CA GLY A 10 21.66 10.15 -6.48
C GLY A 10 21.27 9.34 -5.24
N MET A 11 20.34 8.40 -5.37
CA MET A 11 19.82 7.61 -4.26
C MET A 11 20.88 6.73 -3.56
N ASN A 12 21.79 6.13 -4.33
CA ASN A 12 22.90 5.37 -3.75
C ASN A 12 23.89 6.28 -2.99
N ARG A 13 24.23 7.44 -3.54
CA ARG A 13 25.06 8.44 -2.84
C ARG A 13 24.36 8.99 -1.61
N THR A 14 23.06 9.19 -1.66
CA THR A 14 22.25 9.62 -0.52
C THR A 14 22.31 8.61 0.63
N GLY A 15 22.12 7.32 0.35
CA GLY A 15 22.23 6.27 1.35
C GLY A 15 23.63 6.16 1.95
N GLN A 16 24.67 6.32 1.13
CA GLN A 16 26.06 6.35 1.60
C GLN A 16 26.35 7.58 2.45
N THR A 17 25.78 8.74 2.12
CA THR A 17 26.00 9.99 2.84
C THR A 17 25.30 9.97 4.21
N ILE A 18 24.08 9.44 4.27
CA ILE A 18 23.37 9.22 5.54
C ILE A 18 24.15 8.20 6.40
N GLY A 19 24.54 7.07 5.82
CA GLY A 19 25.28 6.02 6.52
C GLY A 19 26.63 6.50 7.08
N GLN A 20 27.37 7.32 6.33
CA GLN A 20 28.64 7.89 6.80
C GLN A 20 28.47 8.88 7.94
N GLN A 21 27.39 9.66 7.95
CA GLN A 21 27.13 10.64 9.00
C GLN A 21 26.56 10.02 10.27
N LEU A 22 25.76 8.96 10.12
CA LEU A 22 25.14 8.27 11.25
C LEU A 22 25.96 7.07 11.72
N GLY A 23 27.03 6.71 11.01
CA GLY A 23 27.82 5.50 11.30
C GLY A 23 27.04 4.20 11.07
N THR A 24 26.01 4.23 10.23
CA THR A 24 25.12 3.09 9.95
C THR A 24 25.45 2.45 8.60
N SER A 25 25.26 1.13 8.52
CA SER A 25 25.34 0.45 7.22
C SER A 25 24.19 0.86 6.30
N PRO A 26 24.35 0.74 4.96
CA PRO A 26 23.27 1.00 4.01
C PRO A 26 21.99 0.22 4.34
N HIS A 27 22.13 -1.07 4.71
CA HIS A 27 21.02 -1.93 5.09
C HIS A 27 20.30 -1.47 6.37
N GLN A 28 21.04 -1.07 7.40
CA GLN A 28 20.44 -0.51 8.63
C GLN A 28 19.71 0.80 8.36
N THR A 29 20.26 1.62 7.48
CA THR A 29 19.66 2.90 7.08
C THR A 29 18.34 2.68 6.35
N GLU A 30 18.33 1.76 5.38
CA GLU A 30 17.13 1.38 4.63
C GLU A 30 16.04 0.82 5.56
N ALA A 31 16.39 -0.13 6.43
CA ALA A 31 15.46 -0.69 7.41
C ALA A 31 14.91 0.37 8.39
N ALA A 32 15.75 1.35 8.78
CA ALA A 32 15.31 2.44 9.63
C ALA A 32 14.32 3.35 8.92
N VAL A 33 14.55 3.68 7.65
CA VAL A 33 13.64 4.49 6.82
C VAL A 33 12.30 3.75 6.64
N GLU A 34 12.33 2.47 6.29
CA GLU A 34 11.14 1.64 6.11
C GLU A 34 10.28 1.55 7.39
N ALA A 35 10.91 1.53 8.57
CA ALA A 35 10.20 1.55 9.85
C ALA A 35 9.72 2.97 10.23
N ALA A 36 10.52 3.99 9.95
CA ALA A 36 10.28 5.36 10.39
C ALA A 36 9.16 6.06 9.60
N VAL A 37 9.11 5.89 8.28
CA VAL A 37 8.12 6.55 7.41
C VAL A 37 6.67 6.25 7.82
N PRO A 38 6.23 4.99 7.98
CA PRO A 38 4.86 4.70 8.39
C PRO A 38 4.54 5.19 9.81
N LEU A 39 5.53 5.18 10.73
CA LEU A 39 5.36 5.74 12.08
C LEU A 39 5.16 7.27 12.05
N LEU A 40 5.96 7.99 11.26
CA LEU A 40 5.83 9.43 11.07
C LEU A 40 4.46 9.78 10.48
N LEU A 41 4.02 9.07 9.44
CA LEU A 41 2.72 9.29 8.80
C LEU A 41 1.56 9.00 9.75
N GLY A 42 1.63 7.91 10.52
CA GLY A 42 0.63 7.58 11.52
C GLY A 42 0.52 8.63 12.62
N ALA A 43 1.66 9.14 13.11
CA ALA A 43 1.68 10.19 14.12
C ALA A 43 1.17 11.53 13.57
N LEU A 44 1.57 11.92 12.35
CA LEU A 44 1.03 13.09 11.66
C LEU A 44 -0.50 13.02 11.49
N THR A 45 -1.01 11.85 11.10
CA THR A 45 -2.45 11.61 10.93
C THR A 45 -3.19 11.75 12.26
N ARG A 46 -2.64 11.17 13.34
CA ARG A 46 -3.17 11.31 14.70
C ARG A 46 -3.20 12.77 15.15
N ASN A 47 -2.15 13.54 14.88
CA ASN A 47 -2.10 14.96 15.25
C ASN A 47 -3.09 15.77 14.43
N ALA A 48 -3.22 15.53 13.13
CA ALA A 48 -4.20 16.21 12.29
C ALA A 48 -5.64 16.00 12.79
N ALA A 49 -5.94 14.84 13.38
CA ALA A 49 -7.24 14.55 13.97
C ALA A 49 -7.51 15.25 15.32
N GLN A 50 -6.48 15.84 15.96
CA GLN A 50 -6.65 16.59 17.20
C GLN A 50 -7.19 18.01 16.95
N PRO A 51 -7.89 18.62 17.93
CA PRO A 51 -8.36 20.00 17.83
C PRO A 51 -7.20 20.96 17.54
N GLY A 52 -7.28 21.70 16.42
CA GLY A 52 -6.22 22.62 15.99
C GLY A 52 -4.98 21.96 15.37
N GLY A 53 -4.88 20.63 15.38
CA GLY A 53 -3.73 19.91 14.84
C GLY A 53 -3.63 19.99 13.31
N ALA A 54 -4.77 20.03 12.61
CA ALA A 54 -4.80 20.29 11.17
C ALA A 54 -4.20 21.67 10.80
N ALA A 55 -4.54 22.72 11.55
CA ALA A 55 -3.99 24.06 11.34
C ALA A 55 -2.48 24.13 11.69
N ALA A 56 -2.07 23.43 12.75
CA ALA A 56 -0.65 23.31 13.09
C ALA A 56 0.15 22.59 11.99
N LEU A 57 -0.42 21.52 11.44
CA LEU A 57 0.17 20.78 10.33
C LEU A 57 0.21 21.64 9.06
N GLU A 58 -0.86 22.37 8.74
CA GLU A 58 -0.88 23.31 7.62
C GLU A 58 0.25 24.35 7.74
N GLY A 59 0.41 24.95 8.93
CA GLY A 59 1.48 25.88 9.20
C GLY A 59 2.88 25.25 9.13
N ALA A 60 3.03 23.96 9.43
CA ALA A 60 4.29 23.23 9.21
C ALA A 60 4.53 22.98 7.72
N LEU A 61 3.52 22.51 6.99
CA LEU A 61 3.61 22.25 5.55
C LEU A 61 3.91 23.51 4.73
N SER A 62 3.47 24.68 5.19
CA SER A 62 3.77 25.99 4.57
C SER A 62 5.10 26.60 5.04
N ARG A 63 5.79 25.99 6.01
CA ARG A 63 7.17 26.33 6.39
C ARG A 63 8.19 25.42 5.72
N HIS A 64 7.77 24.22 5.32
CA HIS A 64 8.61 23.21 4.69
C HIS A 64 8.14 22.99 3.25
N ASP A 65 8.39 23.95 2.36
CA ASP A 65 7.81 24.05 1.01
C ASP A 65 8.41 23.10 -0.03
N GLY A 66 8.84 21.90 0.35
CA GLY A 66 9.45 20.94 -0.59
C GLY A 66 10.94 21.20 -0.86
N GLN A 67 11.45 22.40 -0.56
CA GLN A 67 12.86 22.77 -0.75
C GLN A 67 13.82 21.85 -0.01
N ALA A 68 13.46 21.34 1.17
CA ALA A 68 14.30 20.41 1.92
C ALA A 68 14.61 19.13 1.12
N LEU A 69 13.66 18.64 0.31
CA LEU A 69 13.85 17.47 -0.54
C LEU A 69 14.79 17.75 -1.72
N GLU A 70 14.67 18.94 -2.32
CA GLU A 70 15.55 19.39 -3.41
C GLU A 70 16.98 19.62 -2.94
N LEU A 71 17.15 20.31 -1.80
CA LEU A 71 18.43 20.54 -1.15
C LEU A 71 19.09 19.21 -0.79
N PHE A 72 18.31 18.26 -0.27
CA PHE A 72 18.78 16.92 0.02
C PHE A 72 19.22 16.15 -1.23
N GLY A 73 18.47 16.26 -2.34
CA GLY A 73 18.89 15.73 -3.64
C GLY A 73 20.17 16.38 -4.19
N GLN A 74 20.48 17.61 -3.79
CA GLN A 74 21.73 18.32 -4.08
C GLN A 74 22.87 17.99 -3.10
N GLY A 75 22.63 17.08 -2.14
CA GLY A 75 23.63 16.67 -1.14
C GLY A 75 23.70 17.57 0.10
N ARG A 76 22.74 18.49 0.30
CA ARG A 76 22.63 19.33 1.50
C ARG A 76 21.74 18.65 2.53
N MET A 77 22.24 18.37 3.73
CA MET A 77 21.40 17.77 4.76
C MET A 77 20.34 18.75 5.29
N PRO A 78 19.16 18.22 5.68
CA PRO A 78 18.22 18.93 6.53
C PRO A 78 18.84 19.30 7.88
N ASP A 79 18.38 20.43 8.42
CA ASP A 79 18.76 20.86 9.76
C ASP A 79 18.23 19.88 10.82
N THR A 80 19.12 19.32 11.62
CA THR A 80 18.77 18.32 12.63
C THR A 80 18.03 18.92 13.83
N ALA A 81 18.29 20.18 14.19
CA ALA A 81 17.60 20.88 15.26
C ALA A 81 16.15 21.20 14.87
N ASP A 82 15.94 21.54 13.60
CA ASP A 82 14.61 21.69 13.03
C ASP A 82 13.86 20.35 13.01
N GLY A 83 14.53 19.28 12.59
CA GLY A 83 14.03 17.91 12.67
C GLY A 83 13.56 17.51 14.07
N GLN A 84 14.35 17.81 15.11
CA GLN A 84 13.97 17.53 16.50
C GLN A 84 12.74 18.31 16.96
N LYS A 85 12.60 19.57 16.56
CA LYS A 85 11.39 20.36 16.85
C LYS A 85 10.17 19.72 16.18
N ILE A 86 10.30 19.31 14.92
CA ILE A 86 9.22 18.65 14.19
C ILE A 86 8.82 17.35 14.91
N LEU A 87 9.77 16.50 15.28
CA LEU A 87 9.49 15.31 16.09
C LEU A 87 8.83 15.65 17.44
N GLY A 88 9.17 16.80 18.02
CA GLY A 88 8.52 17.39 19.20
C GLY A 88 7.02 17.51 19.04
N HIS A 89 6.60 18.07 17.90
CA HIS A 89 5.19 18.26 17.60
C HIS A 89 4.53 16.97 17.12
N ILE A 90 5.26 16.13 16.38
CA ILE A 90 4.70 14.90 15.80
C ILE A 90 4.48 13.82 16.86
N PHE A 91 5.49 13.54 17.68
CA PHE A 91 5.42 12.44 18.64
C PHE A 91 5.21 12.91 20.07
N GLY A 92 5.48 14.17 20.39
CA GLY A 92 5.40 14.70 21.75
C GLY A 92 6.14 13.81 22.75
N PRO A 93 5.47 13.28 23.79
CA PRO A 93 6.10 12.39 24.76
C PRO A 93 6.49 11.01 24.19
N GLN A 94 5.99 10.63 23.01
CA GLN A 94 6.20 9.30 22.42
C GLN A 94 7.47 9.19 21.56
N GLN A 95 8.31 10.24 21.50
CA GLN A 95 9.55 10.22 20.72
C GLN A 95 10.46 9.04 21.08
N SER A 96 10.66 8.80 22.38
CA SER A 96 11.47 7.69 22.85
C SER A 96 10.89 6.35 22.43
N ALA A 97 9.56 6.20 22.46
CA ALA A 97 8.89 4.97 22.01
C ALA A 97 9.06 4.78 20.49
N ALA A 98 8.90 5.84 19.70
CA ALA A 98 9.10 5.80 18.25
C ALA A 98 10.54 5.41 17.88
N ALA A 99 11.53 6.00 18.54
CA ALA A 99 12.93 5.66 18.31
C ALA A 99 13.29 4.23 18.74
N ASN A 100 12.71 3.72 19.84
CA ASN A 100 12.89 2.32 20.21
C ASN A 100 12.28 1.38 19.15
N ALA A 101 11.09 1.70 18.64
CA ALA A 101 10.46 0.88 17.59
C ALA A 101 11.28 0.86 16.30
N VAL A 102 11.82 2.00 15.87
CA VAL A 102 12.71 2.09 14.69
C VAL A 102 14.03 1.39 14.97
N GLY A 103 14.64 1.59 16.14
CA GLY A 103 15.91 0.97 16.52
C GLY A 103 15.84 -0.55 16.55
N GLN A 104 14.77 -1.12 17.12
CA GLN A 104 14.52 -2.56 17.14
C GLN A 104 14.34 -3.16 15.74
N ARG A 105 13.63 -2.45 14.86
CA ARG A 105 13.40 -2.87 13.47
C ARG A 105 14.68 -2.83 12.63
N ALA A 106 15.47 -1.77 12.80
CA ALA A 106 16.65 -1.52 11.99
C ALA A 106 17.94 -2.12 12.57
N GLY A 107 17.90 -2.63 13.80
CA GLY A 107 19.10 -3.12 14.50
C GLY A 107 20.11 -2.00 14.77
N ILE A 108 19.62 -0.83 15.18
CA ILE A 108 20.44 0.35 15.52
C ILE A 108 20.08 0.88 16.91
N ASP A 109 21.01 1.61 17.52
CA ASP A 109 20.78 2.26 18.80
C ASP A 109 19.60 3.26 18.75
N PRO A 110 18.80 3.39 19.82
CA PRO A 110 17.70 4.34 19.88
C PRO A 110 18.12 5.81 19.67
N GLN A 111 19.35 6.17 20.05
CA GLN A 111 19.92 7.49 19.78
C GLN A 111 20.12 7.73 18.28
N LEU A 112 20.65 6.73 17.56
CA LEU A 112 20.79 6.78 16.10
C LEU A 112 19.42 6.79 15.42
N ALA A 113 18.48 5.99 15.91
CA ALA A 113 17.10 5.98 15.41
C ALA A 113 16.42 7.36 15.59
N MET A 114 16.62 8.04 16.71
CA MET A 114 16.17 9.43 16.91
C MET A 114 16.78 10.38 15.88
N GLN A 115 18.06 10.20 15.54
CA GLN A 115 18.75 11.04 14.57
C GLN A 115 18.26 10.79 13.14
N VAL A 116 18.01 9.52 12.78
CA VAL A 116 17.35 9.13 11.52
C VAL A 116 15.96 9.77 11.43
N LEU A 117 15.15 9.62 12.47
CA LEU A 117 13.81 10.23 12.54
C LEU A 117 13.88 11.75 12.39
N SER A 118 14.86 12.41 13.00
CA SER A 118 15.03 13.86 12.95
C SER A 118 15.39 14.33 11.54
N MET A 119 16.20 13.55 10.83
CA MET A 119 16.56 13.84 9.43
C MET A 119 15.40 13.57 8.47
N LEU A 120 14.61 12.53 8.73
CA LEU A 120 13.48 12.13 7.88
C LEU A 120 12.26 13.02 8.05
N ALA A 121 11.99 13.55 9.25
CA ALA A 121 10.78 14.30 9.52
C ALA A 121 10.60 15.54 8.60
N PRO A 122 11.62 16.40 8.37
CA PRO A 122 11.53 17.49 7.40
C PRO A 122 11.31 17.01 5.96
N LEU A 123 11.91 15.87 5.58
CA LEU A 123 11.77 15.30 4.23
C LEU A 123 10.35 14.78 3.98
N VAL A 124 9.74 14.14 4.97
CA VAL A 124 8.35 13.69 4.89
C VAL A 124 7.41 14.89 4.79
N LEU A 125 7.61 15.94 5.58
CA LEU A 125 6.82 17.17 5.47
C LEU A 125 7.01 17.87 4.12
N ALA A 126 8.23 17.94 3.62
CA ALA A 126 8.56 18.50 2.30
C ALA A 126 7.92 17.69 1.17
N TYR A 127 7.87 16.36 1.30
CA TYR A 127 7.17 15.50 0.35
C TYR A 127 5.66 15.74 0.39
N LEU A 128 5.05 15.81 1.58
CA LEU A 128 3.63 16.07 1.74
C LEU A 128 3.23 17.47 1.25
N SER A 129 4.04 18.49 1.51
CA SER A 129 3.79 19.85 1.03
C SER A 129 3.92 19.93 -0.48
N ARG A 130 4.88 19.22 -1.08
CA ARG A 130 4.99 19.08 -2.54
C ARG A 130 3.83 18.29 -3.13
N GLN A 131 3.30 17.26 -2.45
CA GLN A 131 2.12 16.55 -2.92
C GLN A 131 0.88 17.45 -2.93
N ARG A 132 0.73 18.30 -1.91
CA ARG A 132 -0.32 19.33 -1.83
C ARG A 132 -0.19 20.38 -2.93
N GLN A 133 1.03 20.87 -3.18
CA GLN A 133 1.33 21.91 -4.18
C GLN A 133 1.38 21.37 -5.63
N GLY A 134 1.83 20.12 -5.79
CA GLY A 134 1.91 19.40 -7.07
C GLY A 134 0.56 18.82 -7.49
N GLY A 135 -0.33 18.54 -6.54
CA GLY A 135 -1.74 18.23 -6.79
C GLY A 135 -2.54 19.41 -7.35
N SER A 136 -1.98 20.63 -7.36
CA SER A 136 -2.54 21.80 -8.04
C SER A 136 -2.00 22.02 -9.45
N GLY A 137 -1.05 21.18 -9.92
CA GLY A 137 -0.37 21.33 -11.21
C GLY A 137 -0.74 20.31 -12.29
N GLY A 138 -1.57 19.30 -12.00
CA GLY A 138 -1.92 18.29 -13.00
C GLY A 138 -2.66 17.07 -12.45
N MET A 139 -3.91 17.24 -12.02
CA MET A 139 -4.99 16.27 -12.16
C MET A 139 -6.26 16.97 -11.67
N GLY A 140 -7.22 17.21 -12.56
CA GLY A 140 -8.49 17.81 -12.19
C GLY A 140 -9.28 16.87 -11.27
N THR A 141 -9.35 17.20 -9.98
CA THR A 141 -10.48 16.85 -9.14
C THR A 141 -10.81 18.04 -8.24
N ASN A 142 -12.08 18.46 -8.30
CA ASN A 142 -12.66 19.53 -7.51
C ASN A 142 -12.30 19.42 -6.02
N ALA A 143 -11.45 20.31 -5.53
CA ALA A 143 -11.32 20.61 -4.11
C ALA A 143 -11.50 22.12 -3.94
N GLY A 144 -12.73 22.51 -3.61
CA GLY A 144 -13.00 23.84 -3.09
C GLY A 144 -12.21 24.07 -1.79
N THR A 145 -11.61 25.24 -1.70
CA THR A 145 -11.29 26.01 -0.50
C THR A 145 -10.94 25.23 0.77
N GLY A 146 -9.64 25.07 1.03
CA GLY A 146 -9.07 25.11 2.38
C GLY A 146 -9.12 23.81 3.17
N GLY A 147 -8.11 22.96 2.99
CA GLY A 147 -7.81 21.86 3.91
C GLY A 147 -7.28 20.63 3.19
N VAL A 148 -6.13 20.12 3.65
CA VAL A 148 -5.65 18.79 3.24
C VAL A 148 -6.59 17.76 3.88
N ASP A 149 -7.50 17.19 3.10
CA ASP A 149 -8.29 16.06 3.58
C ASP A 149 -7.41 14.80 3.53
N ILE A 150 -6.63 14.58 4.59
CA ILE A 150 -5.77 13.41 4.76
C ILE A 150 -6.61 12.12 4.70
N GLY A 151 -7.90 12.19 5.07
CA GLY A 151 -8.88 11.13 4.91
C GLY A 151 -9.17 10.80 3.45
N SER A 152 -9.21 11.80 2.56
CA SER A 152 -9.34 11.59 1.11
C SER A 152 -8.06 11.05 0.46
N ILE A 153 -6.87 11.39 0.99
CA ILE A 153 -5.58 10.86 0.51
C ILE A 153 -5.40 9.39 0.93
N LEU A 154 -5.65 9.09 2.21
CA LEU A 154 -5.63 7.71 2.72
C LEU A 154 -6.79 6.89 2.14
N GLY A 155 -7.96 7.48 1.96
CA GLY A 155 -9.11 6.88 1.29
C GLY A 155 -8.87 6.64 -0.20
N GLY A 156 -8.08 7.48 -0.86
CA GLY A 156 -7.64 7.27 -2.24
C GLY A 156 -6.64 6.11 -2.36
N ILE A 157 -5.74 5.95 -1.39
CA ILE A 157 -4.76 4.86 -1.36
C ILE A 157 -5.36 3.52 -0.90
N LEU A 158 -6.30 3.57 0.06
CA LEU A 158 -6.83 2.37 0.72
C LEU A 158 -8.23 1.97 0.23
N GLY A 159 -9.01 2.92 -0.29
CA GLY A 159 -10.36 2.71 -0.83
C GLY A 159 -10.49 2.94 -2.34
N GLY A 160 -9.44 3.45 -3.01
CA GLY A 160 -9.41 3.69 -4.45
C GLY A 160 -8.37 2.82 -5.13
N GLY A 161 -8.78 1.61 -5.54
CA GLY A 161 -7.95 0.83 -6.47
C GLY A 161 -7.57 1.69 -7.67
N MET A 162 -6.28 1.72 -8.02
CA MET A 162 -5.79 1.81 -9.40
C MET A 162 -6.62 2.73 -10.32
N GLY A 163 -6.80 3.99 -9.92
CA GLY A 163 -7.80 4.90 -10.50
C GLY A 163 -7.25 6.26 -10.90
N GLY A 164 -6.00 6.31 -11.39
CA GLY A 164 -5.42 7.54 -11.92
C GLY A 164 -3.98 7.30 -12.36
N GLY A 165 -3.77 7.14 -13.67
CA GLY A 165 -2.42 7.18 -14.27
C GLY A 165 -2.00 6.00 -15.13
N LEU A 166 -2.76 4.91 -15.22
CA LEU A 166 -2.49 3.80 -16.16
C LEU A 166 -3.52 3.67 -17.29
N GLY A 167 -4.52 4.56 -17.34
CA GLY A 167 -5.51 4.62 -18.42
C GLY A 167 -5.06 5.39 -19.66
N ASP A 168 -4.15 6.36 -19.53
CA ASP A 168 -3.76 7.22 -20.65
C ASP A 168 -2.63 6.65 -21.52
N VAL A 169 -1.80 5.75 -20.98
CA VAL A 169 -0.74 5.10 -21.76
C VAL A 169 -1.24 3.83 -22.48
N LEU A 170 -2.39 3.30 -22.05
CA LEU A 170 -3.06 2.16 -22.70
C LEU A 170 -4.35 2.53 -23.45
N GLY A 171 -4.79 3.80 -23.39
CA GLY A 171 -5.94 4.33 -24.13
C GLY A 171 -5.58 5.05 -25.44
N GLY A 172 -4.32 5.46 -25.63
CA GLY A 172 -3.87 6.21 -26.80
C GLY A 172 -3.50 5.40 -28.05
N ARG A 173 -3.83 4.09 -28.10
CA ARG A 173 -3.40 3.20 -29.20
C ARG A 173 -4.53 2.44 -29.90
N THR A 174 -5.79 2.71 -29.54
CA THR A 174 -6.95 2.03 -30.13
C THR A 174 -7.89 3.07 -30.71
N GLY A 175 -7.51 3.60 -31.88
CA GLY A 175 -8.31 4.61 -32.55
C GLY A 175 -7.67 5.22 -33.79
N SER A 176 -7.10 4.40 -34.67
CA SER A 176 -6.92 4.83 -36.05
C SER A 176 -7.61 3.83 -36.96
N ALA A 177 -8.63 4.34 -37.63
CA ALA A 177 -9.43 3.70 -38.64
C ALA A 177 -8.55 3.02 -39.70
N GLY A 178 -8.74 1.71 -39.84
CA GLY A 178 -8.22 0.90 -40.91
C GLY A 178 -9.36 0.04 -41.43
N THR A 179 -9.98 0.53 -42.49
CA THR A 179 -10.93 -0.14 -43.38
C THR A 179 -10.50 -1.56 -43.79
N GLY A 180 -11.46 -2.50 -43.73
CA GLY A 180 -11.52 -3.65 -44.64
C GLY A 180 -11.34 -5.03 -44.00
N GLY A 181 -12.29 -5.95 -44.28
CA GLY A 181 -12.00 -7.39 -44.24
C GLY A 181 -12.99 -8.28 -43.48
N ALA A 182 -14.10 -8.60 -44.14
CA ALA A 182 -14.75 -9.91 -44.23
C ALA A 182 -14.55 -11.02 -43.16
N GLY A 183 -15.69 -11.59 -42.73
CA GLY A 183 -15.87 -12.98 -42.26
C GLY A 183 -15.48 -13.23 -40.79
N GLY A 184 -16.16 -14.02 -39.97
CA GLY A 184 -17.29 -14.94 -40.08
C GLY A 184 -17.37 -15.76 -38.78
N VAL A 185 -18.55 -16.35 -38.51
CA VAL A 185 -18.86 -17.49 -37.60
C VAL A 185 -18.49 -17.31 -36.10
N LEU A 186 -19.39 -16.99 -35.17
CA LEU A 186 -20.52 -17.78 -34.62
C LEU A 186 -20.19 -19.26 -34.33
N GLY A 187 -19.86 -19.54 -33.07
CA GLY A 187 -20.28 -20.75 -32.36
C GLY A 187 -19.51 -22.05 -32.62
N GLY A 188 -19.14 -22.73 -31.54
CA GLY A 188 -18.74 -24.13 -31.55
C GLY A 188 -17.24 -24.35 -31.65
N GLY A 189 -16.59 -24.52 -30.50
CA GLY A 189 -15.24 -25.08 -30.46
C GLY A 189 -15.27 -26.54 -30.94
N PRO A 190 -14.34 -26.99 -31.80
CA PRO A 190 -14.24 -28.38 -32.18
C PRO A 190 -13.71 -29.22 -31.02
N VAL A 191 -14.47 -30.28 -30.73
CA VAL A 191 -14.07 -31.46 -29.98
C VAL A 191 -12.72 -31.98 -30.47
N ILE A 192 -11.80 -32.28 -29.55
CA ILE A 192 -10.51 -32.91 -29.85
C ILE A 192 -10.77 -34.41 -30.09
N PRO A 193 -10.54 -34.95 -31.31
CA PRO A 193 -10.62 -36.38 -31.57
C PRO A 193 -9.30 -37.05 -31.17
N GLY A 194 -9.32 -38.04 -30.27
CA GLY A 194 -8.07 -38.76 -29.96
C GLY A 194 -7.96 -39.65 -28.72
N LEU A 195 -9.02 -39.92 -27.96
CA LEU A 195 -8.96 -40.90 -26.86
C LEU A 195 -10.03 -41.99 -27.00
N PRO A 196 -9.64 -43.26 -27.25
CA PRO A 196 -10.52 -44.42 -27.01
C PRO A 196 -10.64 -44.68 -25.50
N GLY A 197 -11.86 -44.97 -25.08
CA GLY A 197 -12.28 -44.91 -23.68
C GLY A 197 -11.94 -46.11 -22.79
N GLN A 198 -12.34 -46.01 -21.53
CA GLN A 198 -12.67 -47.19 -20.74
C GLN A 198 -13.73 -46.85 -19.69
N ASN A 199 -14.87 -47.46 -19.91
CA ASN A 199 -16.02 -47.65 -19.04
C ASN A 199 -15.71 -48.73 -17.99
N ALA A 200 -15.73 -48.35 -16.71
CA ALA A 200 -15.99 -49.24 -15.59
C ALA A 200 -16.76 -48.38 -14.57
N GLY A 201 -18.03 -48.61 -14.24
CA GLY A 201 -18.72 -49.88 -14.07
C GLY A 201 -18.77 -50.19 -12.58
N LEU A 202 -19.76 -49.66 -11.85
CA LEU A 202 -20.22 -50.16 -10.55
C LEU A 202 -21.69 -49.75 -10.31
N SER A 203 -22.44 -50.75 -9.88
CA SER A 203 -23.89 -50.97 -9.89
C SER A 203 -24.75 -50.04 -9.01
N PRO A 204 -26.05 -49.85 -9.34
CA PRO A 204 -27.03 -49.20 -8.46
C PRO A 204 -27.70 -50.21 -7.51
N SER A 205 -27.90 -49.82 -6.24
CA SER A 205 -28.80 -50.52 -5.30
C SER A 205 -29.99 -49.63 -4.95
N PRO A 206 -31.24 -50.15 -4.91
CA PRO A 206 -32.46 -49.36 -4.75
C PRO A 206 -32.94 -49.31 -3.29
N GLY A 207 -33.52 -48.19 -2.87
CA GLY A 207 -34.39 -48.16 -1.68
C GLY A 207 -34.45 -46.83 -0.94
N ALA A 208 -35.42 -45.98 -1.30
CA ALA A 208 -36.44 -45.38 -0.42
C ALA A 208 -36.91 -44.01 -0.95
N PRO A 209 -38.23 -43.69 -0.86
CA PRO A 209 -38.84 -42.53 -1.50
C PRO A 209 -39.02 -41.33 -0.55
N GLY A 210 -39.08 -40.13 -1.15
CA GLY A 210 -39.80 -38.98 -0.59
C GLY A 210 -38.91 -37.83 -0.12
N MET A 211 -38.86 -36.74 -0.90
CA MET A 211 -39.50 -35.45 -0.57
C MET A 211 -38.92 -34.31 -1.43
N GLU A 212 -39.86 -33.61 -2.09
CA GLU A 212 -39.84 -32.16 -2.36
C GLU A 212 -38.91 -31.57 -3.45
N SER A 213 -39.47 -31.55 -4.67
CA SER A 213 -39.83 -30.35 -5.45
C SER A 213 -39.01 -29.05 -5.27
N ALA A 214 -38.48 -28.63 -6.43
CA ALA A 214 -38.39 -27.26 -6.95
C ALA A 214 -37.16 -26.38 -6.60
N GLY A 215 -36.31 -26.17 -7.61
CA GLY A 215 -35.38 -25.04 -7.68
C GLY A 215 -34.30 -25.23 -8.75
N ALA A 216 -34.40 -24.51 -9.87
CA ALA A 216 -33.46 -24.54 -10.99
C ALA A 216 -32.01 -24.13 -10.61
N PRO A 217 -30.97 -24.59 -11.33
CA PRO A 217 -29.57 -24.29 -11.02
C PRO A 217 -29.21 -22.88 -11.50
N GLY A 218 -29.29 -21.92 -10.59
CA GLY A 218 -28.72 -20.60 -10.77
C GLY A 218 -27.20 -20.65 -10.61
N SER A 219 -26.49 -20.49 -11.71
CA SER A 219 -25.05 -20.27 -11.77
C SER A 219 -24.62 -19.10 -10.87
N ARG A 220 -24.18 -19.38 -9.64
CA ARG A 220 -23.45 -18.45 -8.75
C ARG A 220 -22.48 -19.19 -7.82
N GLY A 221 -21.64 -20.05 -8.38
CA GLY A 221 -20.42 -20.52 -7.70
C GLY A 221 -19.36 -19.43 -7.68
N GLY A 222 -19.63 -18.34 -6.95
CA GLY A 222 -18.67 -17.26 -6.71
C GLY A 222 -17.89 -17.55 -5.44
N LEU A 223 -16.60 -17.22 -5.46
CA LEU A 223 -15.54 -17.27 -4.43
C LEU A 223 -15.92 -17.30 -2.92
N MET A 224 -17.12 -16.85 -2.55
CA MET A 224 -17.73 -17.02 -1.22
C MET A 224 -17.93 -18.50 -0.83
N ASP A 225 -18.31 -19.37 -1.77
CA ASP A 225 -18.50 -20.81 -1.49
C ASP A 225 -17.16 -21.55 -1.26
N THR A 226 -16.09 -21.10 -1.90
CA THR A 226 -14.73 -21.61 -1.62
C THR A 226 -14.17 -21.11 -0.29
N LEU A 227 -14.62 -19.96 0.22
CA LEU A 227 -14.22 -19.48 1.55
C LEU A 227 -14.93 -20.27 2.64
N ASN A 228 -16.23 -20.54 2.50
CA ASN A 228 -16.98 -21.31 3.49
C ASN A 228 -16.46 -22.75 3.62
N ASN A 229 -16.08 -23.38 2.50
CA ASN A 229 -15.51 -24.73 2.48
C ASN A 229 -14.03 -24.82 2.92
N VAL A 230 -13.28 -23.71 2.93
CA VAL A 230 -11.91 -23.67 3.46
C VAL A 230 -11.88 -23.44 4.97
N LEU A 231 -12.87 -22.72 5.50
CA LEU A 231 -12.97 -22.37 6.92
C LEU A 231 -13.70 -23.43 7.74
N ASP A 232 -14.62 -24.20 7.14
CA ASP A 232 -15.33 -25.30 7.80
C ASP A 232 -14.70 -26.64 7.39
N ARG A 233 -13.61 -27.01 8.06
CA ARG A 233 -12.84 -28.22 7.69
C ARG A 233 -13.47 -29.49 8.24
N ASN A 234 -14.29 -29.38 9.29
CA ASN A 234 -14.90 -30.52 9.97
C ASN A 234 -16.42 -30.67 9.69
N GLY A 235 -17.02 -29.71 8.98
CA GLY A 235 -18.39 -29.78 8.45
C GLY A 235 -19.48 -29.51 9.48
N ASN A 236 -19.18 -28.75 10.54
CA ASN A 236 -20.11 -28.52 11.65
C ASN A 236 -20.78 -27.13 11.63
N GLY A 237 -20.45 -26.27 10.66
CA GLY A 237 -21.04 -24.94 10.49
C GLY A 237 -20.55 -23.86 11.47
N ASN A 238 -19.54 -24.15 12.30
CA ASN A 238 -19.03 -23.23 13.32
C ASN A 238 -17.53 -22.94 13.16
N ALA A 239 -17.18 -21.96 12.31
CA ALA A 239 -15.80 -21.54 12.07
C ALA A 239 -15.05 -21.01 13.33
N LEU A 240 -15.77 -20.67 14.40
CA LEU A 240 -15.20 -20.24 15.69
C LEU A 240 -14.56 -21.40 16.46
N ASP A 241 -15.05 -22.63 16.28
CA ASP A 241 -14.54 -23.84 16.95
C ASP A 241 -13.19 -24.25 16.34
N ASP A 242 -13.07 -24.19 15.01
CA ASP A 242 -11.83 -24.50 14.28
C ASP A 242 -10.72 -23.47 14.54
N LEU A 243 -11.06 -22.20 14.80
CA LEU A 243 -10.09 -21.16 15.17
C LEU A 243 -9.51 -21.38 16.58
N ILE A 244 -10.32 -21.88 17.51
CA ILE A 244 -9.92 -22.21 18.88
C ILE A 244 -9.05 -23.48 18.89
N GLY A 245 -9.36 -24.45 18.04
CA GLY A 245 -8.55 -25.66 17.83
C GLY A 245 -7.16 -25.40 17.24
N MET A 246 -6.95 -24.28 16.53
CA MET A 246 -5.66 -23.94 15.93
C MET A 246 -4.66 -23.30 16.91
N PHE A 247 -5.15 -22.67 17.98
CA PHE A 247 -4.32 -22.00 19.01
C PHE A 247 -4.20 -22.79 20.32
N GLY A 248 -5.11 -23.73 20.57
CA GLY A 248 -5.10 -24.62 21.73
C GLY A 248 -4.35 -25.93 21.48
N GLY A 249 -3.03 -25.84 21.33
CA GLY A 249 -2.01 -26.89 21.48
C GLY A 249 -2.38 -28.37 21.34
N ARG A 250 -1.71 -29.06 20.41
CA ARG A 250 -1.34 -30.48 20.58
C ARG A 250 0.13 -30.57 20.97
N ARG A 251 0.38 -30.78 22.26
CA ARG A 251 1.34 -31.81 22.68
C ARG A 251 0.67 -33.16 22.46
#